data_AF-A0A0L0CAQ9-F1
#
_entry.id   AF-A0A0L0CAQ9-F1
#
_cell.length_a   1.000
_cell.length_b   1.000
_cell.length_c   1.000
_cell.angle_alpha   90.00
_cell.angle_beta   90.00
_cell.angle_gamma   90.00
#
_symmetry.space_group_name_H-M   'P 1'
#
loop_
_entity.id
_entity.type
_entity.pdbx_description
1 polymer ?
#
loop_
_entity_poly.entity_id
_entity_poly.type
_entity_poly.pdbx_seq_one_letter_code
_entity_poly.pdbx_strand_id
1 'polypeptide(L)'
;MLKYLLKTFIIFALFFNVYCKDYKLFSENKIADILLKNSSLISASPQRSMECFSIYIPKLNELTKNYEADYEICLQHSTEDRAIVDLEVQRDRRDLERSTEQVCAKFQACSKNNKSAYEFFECFGNVAGESTKAAYNVQNIAKDKMDYIKMKYELIEYNQNRCTDDCSRTYVEESSKIYEELEKCLAGLTL
;
A
#
# COMPACT_ATOMS: atom_id res chain seq x y z
N MET A 1 -5.86 7.78 -30.14
CA MET A 1 -5.08 7.71 -28.88
C MET A 1 -5.95 7.50 -27.63
N LEU A 2 -7.19 7.98 -27.59
CA LEU A 2 -8.12 7.82 -26.44
C LEU A 2 -8.52 6.37 -26.11
N LYS A 3 -8.44 5.44 -27.07
CA LYS A 3 -8.78 4.02 -26.88
C LYS A 3 -7.71 3.19 -26.15
N TYR A 4 -6.47 3.68 -26.12
CA TYR A 4 -5.36 2.97 -25.44
C TYR A 4 -5.29 3.31 -23.95
N LEU A 5 -5.67 4.53 -23.55
CA LEU A 5 -5.70 4.96 -22.14
C LEU A 5 -6.82 4.29 -21.33
N LEU A 6 -7.95 3.94 -21.97
CA LEU A 6 -9.07 3.29 -21.30
C LEU A 6 -8.77 1.81 -20.97
N LYS A 7 -7.92 1.14 -21.76
CA LYS A 7 -7.56 -0.27 -21.53
C LYS A 7 -6.53 -0.44 -20.42
N THR A 8 -5.65 0.53 -20.19
CA THR A 8 -4.66 0.48 -19.10
C THR A 8 -5.30 0.69 -17.73
N PHE A 9 -6.38 1.48 -17.64
CA PHE A 9 -7.08 1.73 -16.36
C PHE A 9 -7.83 0.51 -15.83
N ILE A 10 -8.37 -0.33 -16.71
CA ILE A 10 -9.13 -1.53 -16.32
C ILE A 10 -8.19 -2.63 -15.79
N ILE A 11 -6.96 -2.70 -16.30
CA ILE A 11 -5.99 -3.71 -15.85
C ILE A 11 -5.47 -3.36 -14.44
N PHE A 12 -5.26 -2.08 -14.12
CA PHE A 12 -4.76 -1.67 -12.81
C PHE A 12 -5.78 -1.84 -11.67
N ALA A 13 -7.09 -1.68 -11.95
CA ALA A 13 -8.15 -1.89 -10.96
C ALA A 13 -8.35 -3.37 -10.56
N LEU A 14 -7.92 -4.31 -11.41
CA LEU A 14 -8.01 -5.74 -11.13
C LEU A 14 -6.86 -6.25 -10.26
N PHE A 15 -5.71 -5.56 -10.21
CA PHE A 15 -4.58 -5.98 -9.36
C PHE A 15 -4.71 -5.54 -7.90
N PHE A 16 -5.41 -4.44 -7.60
CA PHE A 16 -5.61 -3.98 -6.22
C PHE A 16 -6.60 -4.84 -5.42
N ASN A 17 -7.49 -5.58 -6.07
CA ASN A 17 -8.51 -6.42 -5.40
C ASN A 17 -8.07 -7.87 -5.13
N VAL A 18 -6.84 -8.25 -5.49
CA VAL A 18 -6.38 -9.64 -5.38
C VAL A 18 -5.67 -9.94 -4.06
N TYR A 19 -5.15 -8.94 -3.35
CA TYR A 19 -4.35 -9.20 -2.13
C TYR A 19 -5.14 -9.30 -0.83
N CYS A 20 -6.45 -9.03 -0.85
CA CYS A 20 -7.29 -9.07 0.36
C CYS A 20 -8.33 -10.21 0.33
N LYS A 21 -8.15 -11.24 -0.51
CA LYS A 21 -9.17 -12.28 -0.72
C LYS A 21 -8.84 -13.65 -0.10
N ASP A 22 -7.58 -13.91 0.22
CA ASP A 22 -7.17 -15.26 0.64
C ASP A 22 -7.39 -15.53 2.13
N TYR A 23 -7.55 -14.53 2.99
CA TYR A 23 -7.68 -14.76 4.44
C TYR A 23 -9.10 -15.18 4.87
N LYS A 24 -10.14 -14.63 4.23
CA LYS A 24 -11.54 -14.96 4.57
C LYS A 24 -11.87 -16.44 4.33
N LEU A 25 -11.20 -17.05 3.34
CA LEU A 25 -11.39 -18.45 2.98
C LEU A 25 -10.85 -19.42 4.05
N PHE A 26 -9.82 -19.05 4.81
CA PHE A 26 -9.18 -19.95 5.79
C PHE A 26 -10.06 -20.19 7.03
N SER A 27 -10.76 -19.16 7.52
CA SER A 27 -11.59 -19.23 8.73
C SER A 27 -12.91 -19.99 8.52
N GLU A 28 -13.58 -19.77 7.39
CA GLU A 28 -14.86 -20.43 7.07
C GLU A 28 -14.70 -21.95 6.88
N ASN A 29 -13.57 -22.41 6.35
CA ASN A 29 -13.29 -23.83 6.15
C ASN A 29 -13.09 -24.58 7.47
N LYS A 30 -12.45 -23.96 8.47
CA LYS A 30 -12.11 -24.64 9.73
C LYS A 30 -13.33 -24.91 10.62
N ILE A 31 -14.33 -24.03 10.62
CA ILE A 31 -15.60 -24.29 11.32
C ILE A 31 -16.36 -25.44 10.64
N ALA A 32 -16.43 -25.45 9.30
CA ALA A 32 -17.08 -26.53 8.56
C ALA A 32 -16.42 -27.89 8.85
N ASP A 33 -15.08 -27.92 8.87
CA ASP A 33 -14.32 -29.13 9.22
C ASP A 33 -14.61 -29.61 10.66
N ILE A 34 -14.67 -28.70 11.63
CA ILE A 34 -15.03 -29.02 13.02
C ILE A 34 -16.44 -29.61 13.09
N LEU A 35 -17.41 -29.03 12.38
CA LEU A 35 -18.79 -29.53 12.34
C LEU A 35 -18.87 -30.94 11.76
N LEU A 36 -18.15 -31.20 10.66
CA LEU A 36 -18.12 -32.52 10.03
C LEU A 36 -17.47 -33.55 10.95
N LYS A 37 -16.29 -33.22 11.51
CA LYS A 37 -15.52 -34.10 12.41
C LYS A 37 -16.27 -34.44 13.70
N ASN A 38 -17.06 -33.51 14.24
CA ASN A 38 -17.75 -33.67 15.52
C ASN A 38 -19.26 -33.93 15.39
N SER A 39 -19.77 -34.20 14.18
CA SER A 39 -21.20 -34.38 13.90
C SER A 39 -21.92 -35.39 14.81
N SER A 40 -21.25 -36.49 15.17
CA SER A 40 -21.77 -37.50 16.10
C SER A 40 -21.88 -36.99 17.55
N LEU A 41 -20.86 -36.27 18.03
CA LEU A 41 -20.84 -35.65 19.37
C LEU A 41 -21.89 -34.55 19.48
N ILE A 42 -22.04 -33.77 18.40
CA ILE A 42 -23.06 -32.72 18.31
C ILE A 42 -24.47 -33.31 18.42
N SER A 43 -24.72 -34.41 17.69
CA SER A 43 -26.01 -35.09 17.70
C SER A 43 -26.29 -35.78 19.05
N ALA A 44 -25.24 -36.30 19.71
CA ALA A 44 -25.35 -36.96 21.00
C ALA A 44 -25.56 -35.99 22.17
N SER A 45 -25.16 -34.72 22.05
CA SER A 45 -25.35 -33.70 23.08
C SER A 45 -25.65 -32.31 22.48
N PRO A 46 -26.88 -32.11 21.98
CA PRO A 46 -27.26 -30.86 21.29
C PRO A 46 -27.16 -29.61 22.17
N GLN A 47 -27.65 -29.68 23.42
CA GLN A 47 -27.58 -28.56 24.37
C GLN A 47 -26.15 -28.09 24.62
N ARG A 48 -25.23 -29.02 24.92
CA ARG A 48 -23.80 -28.70 25.12
C ARG A 48 -23.20 -28.05 23.88
N SER A 49 -23.51 -28.60 22.71
CA SER A 49 -22.98 -28.08 21.44
C SER A 49 -23.45 -26.65 21.19
N MET A 50 -24.73 -26.35 21.46
CA MET A 50 -25.25 -24.99 21.39
C MET A 50 -24.53 -24.04 22.35
N GLU A 51 -24.26 -24.48 23.59
CA GLU A 51 -23.52 -23.69 24.57
C GLU A 51 -22.09 -23.42 24.10
N CYS A 52 -21.36 -24.44 23.64
CA CYS A 52 -20.02 -24.27 23.07
C CYS A 52 -20.01 -23.27 21.90
N PHE A 53 -20.92 -23.41 20.94
CA PHE A 53 -21.00 -22.46 19.83
C PHE A 53 -21.35 -21.05 20.29
N SER A 54 -22.23 -20.90 21.30
CA SER A 54 -22.58 -19.59 21.85
C SER A 54 -21.42 -18.87 22.53
N ILE A 55 -20.41 -19.61 22.99
CA ILE A 55 -19.21 -19.06 23.63
C ILE A 55 -18.11 -18.78 22.60
N TYR A 56 -17.80 -19.75 21.74
CA TYR A 56 -16.61 -19.68 20.90
C TYR A 56 -16.82 -18.98 19.55
N ILE A 57 -18.04 -18.98 19.00
CA ILE A 57 -18.31 -18.22 17.76
C ILE A 57 -18.16 -16.70 17.98
N PRO A 58 -18.69 -16.09 19.06
CA PRO A 58 -18.44 -14.68 19.34
C PRO A 58 -16.96 -14.36 19.51
N LYS A 59 -16.19 -15.22 20.20
CA LYS A 59 -14.73 -15.05 20.35
C LYS A 59 -14.01 -15.02 18.99
N LEU A 60 -14.35 -15.92 18.08
CA LEU A 60 -13.77 -15.94 16.72
C LEU A 60 -14.15 -14.69 15.92
N ASN A 61 -15.39 -14.21 16.06
CA ASN A 61 -15.86 -13.00 15.39
C ASN A 61 -15.12 -11.76 15.92
N GLU A 62 -14.95 -11.65 17.24
CA GLU A 62 -14.19 -10.57 17.87
C GLU A 62 -12.72 -10.60 17.44
N LEU A 63 -12.09 -11.77 17.47
CA LEU A 63 -10.72 -11.95 16.98
C LEU A 63 -10.58 -11.51 15.52
N THR A 64 -11.53 -11.91 14.66
CA THR A 64 -11.51 -11.54 13.23
C THR A 64 -11.66 -10.04 13.05
N LYS A 65 -12.55 -9.41 13.81
CA LYS A 65 -12.74 -7.95 13.78
C LYS A 65 -11.46 -7.20 14.21
N ASN A 66 -10.79 -7.68 15.26
CA ASN A 66 -9.56 -7.07 15.74
C ASN A 66 -8.44 -7.24 14.71
N TYR A 67 -8.29 -8.43 14.12
CA TYR A 67 -7.36 -8.67 13.01
C TYR A 67 -7.60 -7.72 11.84
N GLU A 68 -8.86 -7.57 11.39
CA GLU A 68 -9.20 -6.67 10.29
C GLU A 68 -8.85 -5.21 10.61
N ALA A 69 -9.11 -4.77 11.85
CA ALA A 69 -8.77 -3.43 12.30
C ALA A 69 -7.25 -3.20 12.34
N ASP A 70 -6.50 -4.13 12.92
CA ASP A 70 -5.04 -4.04 13.03
C ASP A 70 -4.36 -4.08 11.65
N TYR A 71 -4.87 -4.94 10.75
CA TYR A 71 -4.41 -5.02 9.37
C TYR A 71 -4.62 -3.69 8.63
N GLU A 72 -5.80 -3.08 8.77
CA GLU A 72 -6.10 -1.78 8.16
C GLU A 72 -5.20 -0.67 8.70
N ILE A 73 -4.88 -0.68 10.00
CA ILE A 73 -3.92 0.25 10.60
C ILE A 73 -2.53 0.13 9.93
N CYS A 74 -2.05 -1.09 9.66
CA CYS A 74 -0.80 -1.29 8.93
C CYS A 74 -0.82 -0.64 7.53
N LEU A 75 -1.94 -0.76 6.80
CA LEU A 75 -2.12 -0.15 5.48
C LEU A 75 -2.22 1.38 5.55
N GLN A 76 -2.92 1.88 6.56
CA GLN A 76 -3.05 3.31 6.80
C GLN A 76 -1.70 3.96 7.09
N HIS A 77 -0.89 3.38 7.99
CA HIS A 77 0.45 3.88 8.28
C HIS A 77 1.34 3.92 7.03
N SER A 78 1.31 2.89 6.19
CA SER A 78 2.05 2.88 4.91
C SER A 78 1.60 4.02 3.98
N THR A 79 0.30 4.30 3.93
CA THR A 79 -0.26 5.40 3.13
C THR A 79 0.18 6.76 3.67
N GLU A 80 0.14 6.94 4.99
CA GLU A 80 0.59 8.16 5.67
C GLU A 80 2.09 8.40 5.46
N ASP A 81 2.91 7.36 5.60
CA ASP A 81 4.35 7.44 5.37
C ASP A 81 4.69 7.84 3.93
N ARG A 82 3.95 7.34 2.93
CA ARG A 82 4.11 7.77 1.53
C ARG A 82 3.79 9.25 1.36
N ALA A 83 2.73 9.75 2.00
CA ALA A 83 2.38 11.17 1.98
C ALA A 83 3.47 12.02 2.66
N ILE A 84 4.10 11.52 3.73
CA ILE A 84 5.25 12.18 4.38
C ILE A 84 6.43 12.28 3.40
N VAL A 85 6.78 11.21 2.69
CA VAL A 85 7.86 11.24 1.69
C VAL A 85 7.59 12.29 0.61
N ASP A 86 6.35 12.41 0.14
CA ASP A 86 5.96 13.44 -0.83
C ASP A 86 6.15 14.87 -0.29
N LEU A 87 5.89 15.08 1.00
CA LEU A 87 6.13 16.35 1.68
C LEU A 87 7.64 16.62 1.87
N GLU A 88 8.43 15.60 2.19
CA GLU A 88 9.89 15.70 2.36
C GLU A 88 10.55 16.26 1.08
N VAL A 89 10.12 15.80 -0.11
CA VAL A 89 10.70 16.22 -1.40
C VAL A 89 10.02 17.44 -2.04
N GLN A 90 9.00 17.99 -1.39
CA GLN A 90 8.18 19.07 -1.96
C GLN A 90 9.00 20.34 -2.28
N ARG A 91 9.97 20.66 -1.43
CA ARG A 91 10.87 21.81 -1.66
C ARG A 91 11.75 21.58 -2.89
N ASP A 92 12.35 20.41 -3.00
CA ASP A 92 13.22 20.06 -4.13
C ASP A 92 12.45 20.15 -5.45
N ARG A 93 11.19 19.67 -5.48
CA ARG A 93 10.31 19.81 -6.64
C ARG A 93 10.08 21.26 -7.04
N ARG A 94 9.75 22.14 -6.09
CA ARG A 94 9.55 23.58 -6.36
C ARG A 94 10.83 24.27 -6.84
N ASP A 95 11.97 23.87 -6.31
CA ASP A 95 13.26 24.46 -6.70
C ASP A 95 13.65 24.03 -8.13
N LEU A 96 13.33 22.79 -8.52
CA LEU A 96 13.45 22.32 -9.91
C LEU A 96 12.52 23.05 -10.87
N GLU A 97 11.25 23.22 -10.50
CA GLU A 97 10.25 23.95 -11.29
C GLU A 97 10.73 25.38 -11.53
N ARG A 98 11.12 26.10 -10.47
CA ARG A 98 11.64 27.47 -10.56
C ARG A 98 12.89 27.57 -11.42
N SER A 99 13.85 26.66 -11.25
CA SER A 99 15.08 26.65 -12.04
C SER A 99 14.79 26.45 -13.54
N THR A 100 13.82 25.61 -13.86
CA THR A 100 13.43 25.32 -15.24
C THR A 100 12.68 26.50 -15.85
N GLU A 101 11.75 27.11 -15.11
CA GLU A 101 11.03 28.32 -15.53
C GLU A 101 11.97 29.48 -15.83
N GLN A 102 12.99 29.71 -15.00
CA GLN A 102 13.97 30.76 -15.22
C GLN A 102 14.76 30.57 -16.52
N VAL A 103 15.17 29.33 -16.83
CA VAL A 103 15.84 29.00 -18.09
C VAL A 103 14.90 29.24 -19.27
N CYS A 104 13.67 28.75 -19.19
CA CYS A 104 12.66 28.96 -20.23
C CYS A 104 12.38 30.45 -20.48
N ALA A 105 12.28 31.26 -19.42
CA ALA A 105 12.05 32.70 -19.52
C ALA A 105 13.18 33.43 -20.28
N LYS A 106 14.44 33.04 -20.06
CA LYS A 106 15.59 33.59 -20.80
C LYS A 106 15.50 33.27 -22.30
N PHE A 107 15.18 32.03 -22.67
CA PHE A 107 14.98 31.66 -24.08
C PHE A 107 13.80 32.41 -24.70
N GLN A 108 12.69 32.56 -23.98
CA GLN A 108 11.55 33.33 -24.44
C GLN A 108 11.90 34.81 -24.66
N ALA A 109 12.73 35.40 -23.79
CA ALA A 109 13.22 36.77 -23.97
C ALA A 109 14.05 36.91 -25.26
N CYS A 110 14.94 35.96 -25.55
CA CYS A 110 15.67 35.94 -26.84
C CYS A 110 14.71 35.86 -28.04
N SER A 111 13.59 35.14 -27.93
CA SER A 111 12.63 35.05 -29.05
C SER A 111 11.89 36.35 -29.36
N LYS A 112 11.76 37.26 -28.39
CA LYS A 112 10.90 38.45 -28.48
C LYS A 112 11.64 39.77 -28.68
N ASN A 113 12.90 39.87 -28.23
CA ASN A 113 13.54 41.17 -27.99
C ASN A 113 14.69 41.53 -28.96
N ASN A 114 15.02 40.67 -29.91
CA ASN A 114 16.17 40.87 -30.81
C ASN A 114 15.77 41.59 -32.12
N LYS A 115 16.60 42.54 -32.58
CA LYS A 115 16.30 43.41 -33.72
C LYS A 115 16.95 42.95 -35.02
N SER A 116 17.91 42.04 -34.95
CA SER A 116 18.58 41.43 -36.11
C SER A 116 18.71 39.92 -35.96
N ALA A 117 18.92 39.24 -37.09
CA ALA A 117 19.18 37.80 -37.10
C ALA A 117 20.45 37.43 -36.33
N TYR A 118 21.49 38.27 -36.38
CA TYR A 118 22.73 38.05 -35.65
C TYR A 118 22.50 38.07 -34.13
N GLU A 119 21.86 39.12 -33.60
CA GLU A 119 21.53 39.25 -32.17
C GLU A 119 20.65 38.09 -31.69
N PHE A 120 19.73 37.63 -32.55
CA PHE A 120 18.90 36.46 -32.27
C PHE A 120 19.75 35.21 -32.01
N PHE A 121 20.64 34.84 -32.95
CA PHE A 121 21.47 33.64 -32.80
C PHE A 121 22.48 33.75 -31.67
N GLU A 122 23.07 34.93 -31.47
CA GLU A 122 24.00 35.20 -30.36
C GLU A 122 23.32 35.05 -28.99
N CYS A 123 22.12 35.61 -28.82
CA CYS A 123 21.34 35.48 -27.59
C CYS A 123 21.03 34.01 -27.25
N PHE A 124 20.56 33.23 -28.24
CA PHE A 124 20.25 31.81 -28.04
C PHE A 124 21.51 31.00 -27.69
N GLY A 125 22.66 31.28 -28.33
CA GLY A 125 23.93 30.64 -28.02
C GLY A 125 24.39 30.90 -26.59
N ASN A 126 24.33 32.16 -26.14
CA ASN A 126 24.72 32.55 -24.77
C ASN A 126 23.79 31.93 -23.72
N VAL A 127 22.47 32.04 -23.91
CA VAL A 127 21.51 31.44 -22.97
C VAL A 127 21.65 29.92 -22.92
N ALA A 128 21.90 29.25 -24.04
CA ALA A 128 22.16 27.82 -24.06
C ALA A 128 23.42 27.44 -23.28
N GLY A 129 24.52 28.19 -23.47
CA GLY A 129 25.74 28.02 -22.69
C GLY A 129 25.51 28.16 -21.19
N GLU A 130 24.86 29.25 -20.76
CA GLU A 130 24.52 29.50 -19.35
C GLU A 130 23.60 28.41 -18.76
N SER A 131 22.67 27.90 -19.57
CA SER A 131 21.67 26.93 -19.13
C SER A 131 22.24 25.53 -18.90
N THR A 132 23.44 25.23 -19.41
CA THR A 132 24.07 23.91 -19.26
C THR A 132 24.26 23.54 -17.79
N LYS A 133 24.69 24.50 -16.95
CA LYS A 133 24.84 24.28 -15.51
C LYS A 133 23.50 24.04 -14.82
N ALA A 134 22.46 24.78 -15.21
CA ALA A 134 21.12 24.60 -14.68
C ALA A 134 20.56 23.22 -15.06
N ALA A 135 20.70 22.81 -16.32
CA ALA A 135 20.29 21.49 -16.80
C ALA A 135 20.99 20.35 -16.05
N TYR A 136 22.30 20.46 -15.83
CA TYR A 136 23.05 19.47 -15.06
C TYR A 136 22.60 19.39 -13.60
N ASN A 137 22.32 20.53 -12.97
CA ASN A 137 21.79 20.57 -11.60
C ASN A 137 20.39 19.94 -11.52
N VAL A 138 19.51 20.25 -12.47
CA VAL A 138 18.17 19.64 -12.59
C VAL A 138 18.27 18.13 -12.68
N GLN A 139 19.15 17.63 -13.56
CA GLN A 139 19.38 16.20 -13.72
C GLN A 139 19.85 15.53 -12.42
N ASN A 140 20.80 16.13 -11.72
CA ASN A 140 21.36 15.54 -10.50
C ASN A 140 20.34 15.50 -9.36
N ILE A 141 19.63 16.60 -9.11
CA ILE A 141 18.59 16.64 -8.07
C ILE A 141 17.48 15.66 -8.43
N ALA A 142 17.03 15.62 -9.69
CA ALA A 142 16.00 14.67 -10.11
C ALA A 142 16.42 13.22 -9.86
N LYS A 143 17.65 12.85 -10.23
CA LYS A 143 18.17 11.50 -10.00
C LYS A 143 18.30 11.17 -8.53
N ASP A 144 18.93 12.06 -7.76
CA ASP A 144 19.11 11.89 -6.31
C ASP A 144 17.77 11.70 -5.59
N LYS A 145 16.78 12.54 -5.90
CA LYS A 145 15.46 12.47 -5.26
C LYS A 145 14.65 11.29 -5.74
N MET A 146 14.78 10.87 -7.00
CA MET A 146 14.17 9.64 -7.48
C MET A 146 14.71 8.42 -6.73
N ASP A 147 16.03 8.31 -6.57
CA ASP A 147 16.68 7.21 -5.85
C ASP A 147 16.28 7.25 -4.35
N TYR A 148 16.22 8.44 -3.74
CA TYR A 148 15.75 8.64 -2.38
C TYR A 148 14.29 8.17 -2.18
N ILE A 149 13.36 8.61 -3.04
CA ILE A 149 11.94 8.24 -2.96
C ILE A 149 11.81 6.73 -3.12
N LYS A 150 12.52 6.13 -4.08
CA LYS A 150 12.51 4.69 -4.31
C LYS A 150 12.93 3.93 -3.04
N MET A 151 14.06 4.30 -2.45
CA MET A 151 14.57 3.67 -1.23
C MET A 151 13.57 3.80 -0.06
N LYS A 152 12.96 4.98 0.11
CA LYS A 152 11.94 5.20 1.15
C LYS A 152 10.71 4.33 0.91
N TYR A 153 10.23 4.23 -0.33
CA TYR A 153 9.07 3.41 -0.66
C TYR A 153 9.33 1.92 -0.46
N GLU A 154 10.54 1.43 -0.78
CA GLU A 154 10.94 0.04 -0.49
C GLU A 154 10.93 -0.24 1.02
N LEU A 155 11.40 0.70 1.84
CA LEU A 155 11.35 0.58 3.30
C LEU A 155 9.90 0.60 3.84
N ILE A 156 9.05 1.48 3.31
CA ILE A 156 7.63 1.55 3.69
C ILE A 156 6.93 0.23 3.36
N GLU A 157 7.15 -0.31 2.16
CA GLU A 157 6.58 -1.59 1.75
C GLU A 157 7.08 -2.75 2.63
N TYR A 158 8.37 -2.78 2.95
CA TYR A 158 8.92 -3.75 3.89
C TYR A 158 8.23 -3.69 5.28
N ASN A 159 8.04 -2.48 5.81
CA ASN A 159 7.39 -2.28 7.11
C ASN A 159 5.91 -2.67 7.06
N GLN A 160 5.19 -2.33 5.98
CA GLN A 160 3.81 -2.75 5.77
C GLN A 160 3.70 -4.27 5.80
N ASN A 161 4.50 -4.96 4.98
CA ASN A 161 4.48 -6.43 4.89
C ASN A 161 4.78 -7.07 6.24
N ARG A 162 5.81 -6.59 6.95
CA ARG A 162 6.13 -7.07 8.28
C ARG A 162 4.95 -6.90 9.26
N CYS A 163 4.28 -5.75 9.23
CA CYS A 163 3.13 -5.45 10.09
C CYS A 163 1.98 -6.42 9.78
N THR A 164 1.61 -6.56 8.50
CA THR A 164 0.51 -7.43 8.07
C THR A 164 0.79 -8.91 8.30
N ASP A 165 2.05 -9.34 8.19
CA ASP A 165 2.47 -10.71 8.48
C ASP A 165 2.35 -11.02 9.97
N ASP A 166 2.69 -10.07 10.84
CA ASP A 166 2.55 -10.21 12.29
C ASP A 166 1.08 -10.31 12.72
N CYS A 167 0.22 -9.46 12.16
CA CYS A 167 -1.24 -9.57 12.34
C CYS A 167 -1.75 -10.96 11.90
N SER A 168 -1.31 -11.43 10.74
CA SER A 168 -1.76 -12.71 10.17
C SER A 168 -1.29 -13.90 11.00
N ARG A 169 -0.03 -13.88 11.46
CA ARG A 169 0.50 -14.88 12.40
C ARG A 169 -0.31 -14.92 13.68
N THR A 170 -0.55 -13.76 14.29
CA THR A 170 -1.29 -13.64 15.55
C THR A 170 -2.71 -14.19 15.39
N TYR A 171 -3.40 -13.82 14.31
CA TYR A 171 -4.73 -14.35 14.00
C TYR A 171 -4.74 -15.87 13.87
N VAL A 172 -3.77 -16.47 13.16
CA VAL A 172 -3.68 -17.92 12.99
C VAL A 172 -3.42 -18.63 14.31
N GLU A 173 -2.53 -18.10 15.15
CA GLU A 173 -2.21 -18.66 16.46
C GLU A 173 -3.39 -18.60 17.42
N GLU A 174 -4.06 -17.44 17.52
CA GLU A 174 -5.17 -17.24 18.44
C GLU A 174 -6.44 -17.97 17.98
N SER A 175 -6.76 -17.93 16.69
CA SER A 175 -7.90 -18.67 16.16
C SER A 175 -7.71 -20.18 16.37
N SER A 176 -6.50 -20.70 16.19
CA SER A 176 -6.20 -22.12 16.44
C SER A 176 -6.44 -22.51 17.90
N LYS A 177 -6.06 -21.67 18.87
CA LYS A 177 -6.37 -21.90 20.29
C LYS A 177 -7.87 -21.93 20.53
N ILE A 178 -8.62 -20.98 19.97
CA ILE A 178 -10.08 -20.93 20.11
C ILE A 178 -10.74 -22.18 19.50
N TYR A 179 -10.27 -22.64 18.34
CA TYR A 179 -10.76 -23.87 17.72
C TYR A 179 -10.46 -25.11 18.56
N GLU A 180 -9.27 -25.22 19.15
CA GLU A 180 -8.94 -26.33 20.06
C GLU A 180 -9.82 -26.33 21.31
N GLU A 181 -10.13 -25.16 21.87
CA GLU A 181 -11.05 -25.01 23.00
C GLU A 181 -12.48 -25.40 22.62
N LEU A 182 -12.94 -25.01 21.43
CA LEU A 182 -14.24 -25.42 20.89
C LEU A 182 -14.32 -26.94 20.73
N GLU A 183 -13.29 -27.59 20.16
CA GLU A 183 -13.26 -29.06 20.03
C GLU A 183 -13.31 -29.74 21.42
N LYS A 184 -12.57 -29.25 22.41
CA LYS A 184 -12.60 -29.76 23.78
C LYS A 184 -13.98 -29.61 24.42
N CYS A 185 -14.65 -28.47 24.21
CA CYS A 185 -16.01 -28.23 24.69
C CYS A 185 -17.01 -29.19 24.03
N LEU A 186 -16.94 -29.38 22.70
CA LEU A 186 -17.80 -30.32 21.97
C LEU A 186 -17.60 -31.77 22.44
N ALA A 187 -16.37 -32.14 22.81
CA ALA A 187 -16.05 -33.43 23.41
C ALA A 187 -16.48 -33.58 24.89
N GLY A 188 -16.88 -32.48 25.55
CA GLY A 188 -17.26 -32.46 26.96
C GLY A 188 -16.09 -32.48 27.93
N LEU A 189 -14.91 -32.05 27.49
CA LEU A 189 -13.69 -32.01 28.31
C LEU A 189 -13.52 -30.70 29.07
N THR A 190 -14.17 -29.62 28.62
CA THR A 190 -14.10 -28.28 29.21
C THR A 190 -15.43 -27.54 29.04
N LEU A 191 -15.64 -26.50 29.86
CA LEU A 191 -16.70 -25.49 29.75
C LEU A 191 -16.06 -24.11 29.88
#